data_AF-A0A4S8NVH7-F1
#
_entry.id   AF-A0A4S8NVH7-F1
#
_cell.length_a   1.000
_cell.length_b   1.000
_cell.length_c   1.000
_cell.angle_alpha   90.00
_cell.angle_beta   90.00
_cell.angle_gamma   90.00
#
_symmetry.space_group_name_H-M   'P 1'
#
loop_
_entity.id
_entity.type
_entity.pdbx_description
1 polymer ?
#
loop_
_entity_poly.entity_id
_entity_poly.type
_entity_poly.pdbx_seq_one_letter_code
_entity_poly.pdbx_strand_id
1 'polypeptide(L)'
;MAEQAAVQALATFVSQYSGVNIQSTSAQVVNFTGILYNVAGSTPDPSIGGVTWKQLLINYGINGNCYVSSPLPTTSTSHPQFSVGGHMTTNAAGTVPTGGHCYLMPLCFWHNSTSKNGVPFQHVNNDTMLQLDGYMQADLAATFIARMPGAAPLRVVGLQDGQIMIQPADTQVLSAMKAGQIGAERQIPMPEHYVVLRQIEEAGRIQYVIDEVALP
;
A
#
# COMPACT_ATOMS: atom_id res chain seq x y z
N MET A 1 -10.00 7.02 17.26
CA MET A 1 -8.59 7.36 16.97
C MET A 1 -8.09 6.69 15.68
N ALA A 2 -8.20 5.36 15.53
CA ALA A 2 -7.77 4.68 14.29
C ALA A 2 -8.55 5.14 13.04
N GLU A 3 -9.87 5.25 13.15
CA GLU A 3 -10.74 5.72 12.05
C GLU A 3 -10.39 7.14 11.59
N GLN A 4 -10.24 8.09 12.53
CA GLN A 4 -9.85 9.46 12.19
C GLN A 4 -8.48 9.52 11.49
N ALA A 5 -7.52 8.68 11.89
CA ALA A 5 -6.23 8.58 11.22
C ALA A 5 -6.36 8.04 9.78
N ALA A 6 -7.29 7.12 9.54
CA ALA A 6 -7.60 6.60 8.21
C ALA A 6 -8.19 7.64 7.28
N VAL A 7 -9.18 8.34 7.78
CA VAL A 7 -9.88 9.40 7.04
C VAL A 7 -8.89 10.50 6.72
N GLN A 8 -8.04 10.88 7.67
CA GLN A 8 -6.96 11.85 7.43
C GLN A 8 -5.94 11.35 6.39
N ALA A 9 -5.61 10.06 6.39
CA ALA A 9 -4.69 9.48 5.42
C ALA A 9 -5.29 9.49 4.00
N LEU A 10 -6.57 9.13 3.85
CA LEU A 10 -7.29 9.26 2.59
C LEU A 10 -7.41 10.73 2.15
N ALA A 11 -7.67 11.66 3.06
CA ALA A 11 -7.72 13.09 2.76
C ALA A 11 -6.35 13.63 2.33
N THR A 12 -5.27 13.13 2.93
CA THR A 12 -3.90 13.45 2.53
C THR A 12 -3.63 12.93 1.13
N PHE A 13 -4.00 11.69 0.83
CA PHE A 13 -3.90 11.14 -0.53
C PHE A 13 -4.68 11.99 -1.55
N VAL A 14 -5.94 12.33 -1.24
CA VAL A 14 -6.76 13.16 -2.14
C VAL A 14 -6.15 14.53 -2.36
N SER A 15 -5.71 15.22 -1.30
CA SER A 15 -5.14 16.57 -1.43
C SER A 15 -3.84 16.59 -2.23
N GLN A 16 -3.04 15.52 -2.17
CA GLN A 16 -1.80 15.39 -2.95
C GLN A 16 -2.05 15.04 -4.42
N TYR A 17 -3.10 14.26 -4.71
CA TYR A 17 -3.26 13.62 -6.02
C TYR A 17 -4.58 13.96 -6.74
N SER A 18 -5.34 14.94 -6.25
CA SER A 18 -6.50 15.45 -6.98
C SER A 18 -6.06 16.18 -8.26
N GLY A 19 -6.73 15.89 -9.37
CA GLY A 19 -6.44 16.51 -10.68
C GLY A 19 -5.17 16.01 -11.37
N VAL A 20 -4.51 14.96 -10.87
CA VAL A 20 -3.36 14.32 -11.54
C VAL A 20 -3.70 12.89 -11.96
N ASN A 21 -3.07 12.45 -13.06
CA ASN A 21 -3.14 11.05 -13.47
C ASN A 21 -2.19 10.22 -12.60
N ILE A 22 -2.76 9.25 -11.92
CA ILE A 22 -2.07 8.35 -11.01
C ILE A 22 -1.73 7.06 -11.75
N GLN A 23 -0.49 6.61 -11.71
CA GLN A 23 -0.12 5.36 -12.40
C GLN A 23 -0.82 4.14 -11.77
N SER A 24 -1.14 3.15 -12.61
CA SER A 24 -1.50 1.82 -12.10
C SER A 24 -0.32 1.20 -11.37
N THR A 25 -0.62 0.35 -10.38
CA THR A 25 0.36 -0.33 -9.53
C THR A 25 0.46 -1.80 -9.90
N SER A 26 1.56 -2.44 -9.54
CA SER A 26 1.65 -3.89 -9.57
C SER A 26 2.54 -4.40 -8.45
N ALA A 27 2.28 -5.62 -8.00
CA ALA A 27 3.11 -6.33 -7.05
C ALA A 27 3.49 -7.68 -7.63
N GLN A 28 4.80 -7.94 -7.70
CA GLN A 28 5.34 -9.19 -8.23
C GLN A 28 6.36 -9.80 -7.26
N VAL A 29 6.32 -11.11 -7.11
CA VAL A 29 7.31 -11.85 -6.33
C VAL A 29 8.63 -11.87 -7.12
N VAL A 30 9.69 -11.39 -6.48
CA VAL A 30 11.05 -11.41 -7.01
C VAL A 30 11.98 -12.06 -6.00
N ASN A 31 13.10 -12.58 -6.47
CA ASN A 31 14.21 -12.90 -5.58
C ASN A 31 15.27 -11.81 -5.73
N PHE A 32 15.77 -11.32 -4.60
CA PHE A 32 16.70 -10.20 -4.57
C PHE A 32 18.02 -10.58 -3.89
N THR A 33 19.12 -10.19 -4.53
CA THR A 33 20.47 -10.26 -3.97
C THR A 33 21.13 -8.90 -4.17
N GLY A 34 21.62 -8.28 -3.11
CA GLY A 34 22.19 -6.94 -3.17
C GLY A 34 22.06 -6.19 -1.85
N ILE A 35 22.19 -4.86 -1.93
CA ILE A 35 22.02 -3.97 -0.78
C ILE A 35 20.71 -3.21 -0.95
N LEU A 36 19.94 -3.15 0.13
CA LEU A 36 18.72 -2.36 0.23
C LEU A 36 18.81 -1.36 1.38
N TYR A 37 18.05 -0.28 1.24
CA TYR A 37 17.93 0.81 2.20
C TYR A 37 16.45 1.11 2.43
N ASN A 38 16.07 1.52 3.63
CA ASN A 38 14.70 1.96 3.89
C ASN A 38 14.34 3.13 2.96
N VAL A 39 13.12 3.08 2.40
CA VAL A 39 12.57 4.21 1.66
C VAL A 39 12.25 5.34 2.63
N ALA A 40 12.86 6.49 2.43
CA ALA A 40 12.63 7.69 3.22
C ALA A 40 11.23 8.24 2.92
N GLY A 41 10.47 8.54 3.98
CA GLY A 41 9.11 9.06 3.84
C GLY A 41 8.06 8.02 3.42
N SER A 42 8.39 6.72 3.45
CA SER A 42 7.35 5.68 3.47
C SER A 42 6.53 5.83 4.74
N THR A 43 5.21 5.82 4.61
CA THR A 43 4.29 5.85 5.75
C THR A 43 4.44 4.57 6.57
N PRO A 44 4.34 4.65 7.91
CA PRO A 44 4.07 3.46 8.71
C PRO A 44 2.80 2.77 8.20
N ASP A 45 2.73 1.43 8.31
CA ASP A 45 1.48 0.70 8.17
C ASP A 45 0.42 1.42 9.04
N PRO A 46 -0.63 2.01 8.44
CA PRO A 46 -1.56 2.79 9.23
C PRO A 46 -2.28 1.83 10.19
N SER A 47 -2.46 2.23 11.45
CA SER A 47 -3.00 1.38 12.52
C SER A 47 -4.52 1.15 12.42
N ILE A 48 -5.01 1.00 11.19
CA ILE A 48 -6.41 0.83 10.84
C ILE A 48 -6.59 -0.63 10.46
N GLY A 49 -7.69 -1.24 10.86
CA GLY A 49 -7.99 -2.62 10.50
C GLY A 49 -8.12 -2.79 8.98
N GLY A 50 -7.76 -3.97 8.50
CA GLY A 50 -7.98 -4.39 7.12
C GLY A 50 -6.69 -4.46 6.32
N VAL A 51 -6.56 -3.60 5.32
CA VAL A 51 -5.53 -3.69 4.26
C VAL A 51 -4.21 -3.04 4.71
N THR A 52 -3.19 -3.86 4.97
CA THR A 52 -1.84 -3.43 5.38
C THR A 52 -0.77 -3.96 4.43
N TRP A 53 0.42 -3.34 4.44
CA TRP A 53 1.57 -3.81 3.67
C TRP A 53 2.04 -5.19 4.16
N LYS A 54 1.97 -5.44 5.47
CA LYS A 54 2.17 -6.79 6.03
C LYS A 54 1.21 -7.81 5.44
N GLN A 55 -0.09 -7.50 5.34
CA GLN A 55 -1.06 -8.44 4.79
C GLN A 55 -0.81 -8.69 3.30
N LEU A 56 -0.35 -7.67 2.55
CA LEU A 56 0.06 -7.85 1.16
C LEU A 56 1.19 -8.88 1.03
N LEU A 57 2.24 -8.82 1.86
CA LEU A 57 3.30 -9.84 1.88
C LEU A 57 2.76 -11.24 2.14
N ILE A 58 1.88 -11.38 3.15
CA ILE A 58 1.27 -12.67 3.52
C ILE A 58 0.45 -13.24 2.37
N ASN A 59 -0.34 -12.41 1.69
CA ASN A 59 -1.17 -12.82 0.55
C ASN A 59 -0.34 -13.35 -0.63
N TYR A 60 0.91 -12.92 -0.75
CA TYR A 60 1.86 -13.39 -1.76
C TYR A 60 2.78 -14.53 -1.25
N GLY A 61 2.44 -15.14 -0.11
CA GLY A 61 3.17 -16.29 0.43
C GLY A 61 4.43 -15.93 1.23
N ILE A 62 4.67 -14.65 1.50
CA ILE A 62 5.83 -14.18 2.24
C ILE A 62 5.42 -13.96 3.71
N ASN A 63 5.65 -14.98 4.53
CA ASN A 63 5.34 -14.97 5.96
C ASN A 63 6.48 -15.61 6.75
N GLY A 64 7.39 -14.79 7.30
CA GLY A 64 8.60 -15.29 7.97
C GLY A 64 9.15 -14.34 9.03
N ASN A 65 10.42 -14.52 9.38
CA ASN A 65 11.08 -13.59 10.28
C ASN A 65 11.51 -12.31 9.54
N CYS A 66 11.97 -11.31 10.29
CA CYS A 66 12.65 -10.15 9.70
C CYS A 66 13.82 -10.60 8.82
N TYR A 67 13.92 -10.05 7.61
CA TYR A 67 14.97 -10.44 6.64
C TYR A 67 16.32 -9.81 6.93
N VAL A 68 16.36 -8.74 7.74
CA VAL A 68 17.61 -8.12 8.14
C VAL A 68 18.23 -8.93 9.27
N SER A 69 19.37 -9.56 9.00
CA SER A 69 20.13 -10.35 9.99
C SER A 69 21.01 -9.47 10.88
N SER A 70 21.44 -8.29 10.42
CA SER A 70 22.32 -7.38 11.15
C SER A 70 22.06 -5.91 10.78
N PRO A 71 22.19 -4.95 11.73
CA PRO A 71 22.44 -5.19 13.16
C PRO A 71 21.23 -5.82 13.87
N LEU A 72 21.49 -6.53 14.97
CA LEU A 72 20.44 -6.97 15.88
C LEU A 72 19.89 -5.78 16.69
N PRO A 73 18.59 -5.76 17.04
CA PRO A 73 18.09 -4.83 18.05
C PRO A 73 18.94 -4.93 19.31
N THR A 74 19.24 -3.79 19.94
CA THR A 74 20.02 -3.73 21.18
C THR A 74 19.43 -4.71 22.20
N THR A 75 20.27 -5.51 22.85
CA THR A 75 19.92 -6.58 23.81
C THR A 75 19.18 -7.81 23.24
N SER A 76 19.05 -7.98 21.91
CA SER A 76 18.45 -9.17 21.31
C SER A 76 19.50 -10.16 20.79
N THR A 77 19.20 -11.46 20.90
CA THR A 77 20.00 -12.56 20.32
C THR A 77 19.39 -13.13 19.04
N SER A 78 18.17 -12.73 18.69
CA SER A 78 17.45 -13.12 17.46
C SER A 78 16.55 -11.99 16.97
N HIS A 79 16.02 -12.12 15.75
CA HIS A 79 15.00 -11.19 15.25
C HIS A 79 13.60 -11.74 15.52
N PRO A 80 12.64 -10.89 15.92
CA PRO A 80 11.25 -11.32 16.04
C PRO A 80 10.66 -11.66 14.66
N GLN A 81 9.51 -12.33 14.67
CA GLN A 81 8.66 -12.44 13.48
C GLN A 81 8.37 -11.03 12.94
N PHE A 82 8.32 -10.87 11.61
CA PHE A 82 8.11 -9.56 11.03
C PHE A 82 6.76 -8.94 11.46
N SER A 83 6.81 -7.64 11.72
CA SER A 83 5.68 -6.89 12.23
C SER A 83 5.08 -5.94 11.19
N VAL A 84 5.85 -5.60 10.15
CA VAL A 84 5.49 -4.60 9.13
C VAL A 84 6.00 -4.98 7.75
N GLY A 85 5.32 -4.49 6.70
CA GLY A 85 5.87 -4.51 5.35
C GLY A 85 6.81 -3.32 5.14
N GLY A 86 8.12 -3.58 5.12
CA GLY A 86 9.13 -2.53 4.97
C GLY A 86 9.35 -2.16 3.51
N HIS A 87 9.23 -0.87 3.17
CA HIS A 87 9.55 -0.36 1.84
C HIS A 87 11.05 -0.12 1.72
N MET A 88 11.63 -0.70 0.68
CA MET A 88 13.06 -0.78 0.46
C MET A 88 13.44 -0.30 -0.94
N THR A 89 14.62 0.28 -1.07
CA THR A 89 15.18 0.74 -2.34
C THR A 89 16.65 0.42 -2.43
N THR A 90 17.17 0.27 -3.65
CA THR A 90 18.61 0.15 -3.90
C THR A 90 19.33 1.50 -3.81
N ASN A 91 18.58 2.60 -3.76
CA ASN A 91 19.14 3.94 -3.62
C ASN A 91 19.53 4.22 -2.16
N ALA A 92 20.82 4.46 -1.90
CA ALA A 92 21.35 4.74 -0.57
C ALA A 92 20.73 5.97 0.13
N ALA A 93 20.19 6.93 -0.64
CA ALA A 93 19.48 8.07 -0.09
C ALA A 93 18.05 7.74 0.39
N GLY A 94 17.57 6.51 0.15
CA GLY A 94 16.21 6.09 0.49
C GLY A 94 15.14 6.70 -0.44
N THR A 95 15.52 7.32 -1.56
CA THR A 95 14.57 7.98 -2.46
C THR A 95 14.05 7.03 -3.53
N VAL A 96 12.74 7.08 -3.79
CA VAL A 96 12.08 6.41 -4.90
C VAL A 96 11.24 7.46 -5.65
N PRO A 97 11.42 7.63 -6.96
CA PRO A 97 10.61 8.60 -7.71
C PRO A 97 9.15 8.14 -7.76
N THR A 98 8.22 9.11 -7.83
CA THR A 98 6.80 8.80 -8.08
C THR A 98 6.63 8.01 -9.37
N GLY A 99 5.86 6.92 -9.31
CA GLY A 99 5.70 5.94 -10.40
C GLY A 99 6.86 4.95 -10.53
N GLY A 100 7.94 5.11 -9.76
CA GLY A 100 9.06 4.18 -9.73
C GLY A 100 8.72 2.86 -9.04
N HIS A 101 9.74 2.01 -8.91
CA HIS A 101 9.63 0.77 -8.17
C HIS A 101 10.36 0.83 -6.84
N CYS A 102 9.85 0.08 -5.88
CA CYS A 102 10.50 -0.23 -4.62
C CYS A 102 10.29 -1.72 -4.29
N TYR A 103 10.92 -2.19 -3.23
CA TYR A 103 10.70 -3.54 -2.73
C TYR A 103 9.94 -3.49 -1.42
N LEU A 104 9.03 -4.43 -1.21
CA LEU A 104 8.39 -4.69 0.06
C LEU A 104 8.93 -5.99 0.61
N MET A 105 9.41 -5.96 1.84
CA MET A 105 9.95 -7.16 2.50
C MET A 105 9.58 -7.25 3.98
N PRO A 106 9.64 -8.45 4.58
CA PRO A 106 9.41 -8.66 6.00
C PRO A 106 10.43 -7.93 6.87
N LEU A 107 9.97 -6.92 7.63
CA LEU A 107 10.79 -6.22 8.62
C LEU A 107 10.17 -6.25 10.02
N CYS A 108 11.04 -6.18 11.04
CA CYS A 108 10.61 -5.81 12.38
C CYS A 108 10.52 -4.28 12.53
N PHE A 109 9.78 -3.80 13.54
CA PHE A 109 9.62 -2.36 13.81
C PHE A 109 10.94 -1.62 13.97
N TRP A 110 11.97 -2.28 14.52
CA TRP A 110 13.26 -1.64 14.77
C TRP A 110 14.01 -1.34 13.46
N HIS A 111 14.05 -2.30 12.53
CA HIS A 111 14.68 -2.08 11.22
C HIS A 111 13.86 -1.17 10.32
N ASN A 112 12.53 -1.20 10.44
CA ASN A 112 11.66 -0.29 9.70
C ASN A 112 11.54 1.11 10.33
N SER A 113 12.46 1.49 11.23
CA SER A 113 12.44 2.81 11.87
C SER A 113 13.24 3.84 11.08
N THR A 114 12.87 5.12 11.22
CA THR A 114 13.61 6.23 10.60
C THR A 114 15.06 6.32 11.04
N SER A 115 15.39 5.82 12.24
CA SER A 115 16.77 5.70 12.75
C SER A 115 17.66 4.77 11.92
N LYS A 116 17.06 3.95 11.04
CA LYS A 116 17.74 3.03 10.12
C LYS A 116 17.69 3.48 8.68
N ASN A 117 17.19 4.67 8.39
CA ASN A 117 17.30 5.25 7.05
C ASN A 117 18.78 5.44 6.69
N GLY A 118 19.16 5.11 5.45
CA GLY A 118 20.54 5.15 4.97
C GLY A 118 21.45 4.03 5.52
N VAL A 119 20.94 3.15 6.40
CA VAL A 119 21.68 1.96 6.84
C VAL A 119 21.57 0.88 5.75
N PRO A 120 22.69 0.32 5.26
CA PRO A 120 22.65 -0.74 4.27
C PRO A 120 22.22 -2.06 4.89
N PHE A 121 21.25 -2.72 4.27
CA PHE A 121 20.86 -4.10 4.58
C PHE A 121 21.31 -5.01 3.44
N GLN A 122 22.23 -5.91 3.76
CA GLN A 122 22.79 -6.84 2.80
C GLN A 122 21.93 -8.10 2.70
N HIS A 123 21.53 -8.43 1.48
CA HIS A 123 20.82 -9.66 1.12
C HIS A 123 21.74 -10.51 0.24
N VAL A 124 22.21 -11.64 0.77
CA VAL A 124 23.14 -12.56 0.06
C VAL A 124 22.51 -13.89 -0.32
N ASN A 125 21.34 -14.22 0.25
CA ASN A 125 20.72 -15.54 0.13
C ASN A 125 19.56 -15.58 -0.87
N ASN A 126 19.51 -14.63 -1.81
CA ASN A 126 18.45 -14.55 -2.81
C ASN A 126 17.04 -14.50 -2.18
N ASP A 127 16.84 -13.54 -1.28
CA ASP A 127 15.64 -13.44 -0.45
C ASP A 127 14.42 -13.08 -1.30
N THR A 128 13.28 -13.72 -1.02
CA THR A 128 12.02 -13.53 -1.75
C THR A 128 11.28 -12.28 -1.28
N MET A 129 11.09 -11.29 -2.15
CA MET A 129 10.45 -10.01 -1.85
C MET A 129 9.31 -9.72 -2.82
N LEU A 130 8.51 -8.69 -2.54
CA LEU A 130 7.64 -8.10 -3.55
C LEU A 130 8.32 -6.89 -4.18
N GLN A 131 8.48 -6.87 -5.48
CA GLN A 131 8.70 -5.61 -6.18
C GLN A 131 7.34 -4.94 -6.37
N LEU A 132 7.24 -3.70 -5.91
CA LEU A 132 6.07 -2.84 -6.07
C LEU A 132 6.38 -1.79 -7.13
N ASP A 133 5.57 -1.71 -8.18
CA ASP A 133 5.64 -0.67 -9.20
C ASP A 133 4.51 0.36 -8.99
N GLY A 134 4.73 1.60 -9.42
CA GLY A 134 3.75 2.69 -9.23
C GLY A 134 3.85 3.37 -7.86
N TYR A 135 5.06 3.38 -7.27
CA TYR A 135 5.34 3.96 -5.95
C TYR A 135 4.84 5.41 -5.85
N MET A 136 4.22 5.72 -4.72
CA MET A 136 3.86 7.08 -4.35
C MET A 136 4.31 7.32 -2.92
N GLN A 137 4.84 8.51 -2.65
CA GLN A 137 5.25 8.86 -1.30
C GLN A 137 4.02 8.85 -0.39
N ALA A 138 4.18 8.29 0.81
CA ALA A 138 3.11 8.16 1.80
C ALA A 138 1.86 7.38 1.35
N ASP A 139 1.97 6.55 0.32
CA ASP A 139 0.85 5.74 -0.17
C ASP A 139 0.35 4.75 0.88
N LEU A 140 -0.95 4.46 0.86
CA LEU A 140 -1.56 3.43 1.69
C LEU A 140 -1.58 2.12 0.91
N ALA A 141 -1.44 0.99 1.60
CA ALA A 141 -1.61 -0.32 0.99
C ALA A 141 -2.96 -0.42 0.25
N ALA A 142 -3.99 0.23 0.78
CA ALA A 142 -5.31 0.24 0.18
C ALA A 142 -5.40 1.02 -1.14
N THR A 143 -4.83 2.22 -1.21
CA THR A 143 -4.78 3.02 -2.44
C THR A 143 -3.82 2.42 -3.46
N PHE A 144 -2.77 1.73 -3.01
CA PHE A 144 -1.93 0.90 -3.86
C PHE A 144 -2.71 -0.27 -4.47
N ILE A 145 -3.37 -1.09 -3.65
CA ILE A 145 -4.12 -2.27 -4.14
C ILE A 145 -5.28 -1.85 -5.03
N ALA A 146 -5.96 -0.75 -4.71
CA ALA A 146 -7.04 -0.22 -5.55
C ALA A 146 -6.56 0.11 -6.96
N ARG A 147 -5.31 0.56 -7.13
CA ARG A 147 -4.73 0.92 -8.44
C ARG A 147 -4.12 -0.26 -9.20
N MET A 148 -4.25 -1.49 -8.69
CA MET A 148 -3.82 -2.67 -9.43
C MET A 148 -4.78 -2.95 -10.61
N PRO A 149 -4.26 -3.44 -11.75
CA PRO A 149 -5.08 -3.75 -12.92
C PRO A 149 -6.26 -4.68 -12.57
N GLY A 150 -7.44 -4.36 -13.09
CA GLY A 150 -8.59 -5.23 -12.99
C GLY A 150 -9.70 -4.81 -13.95
N ALA A 151 -10.71 -5.65 -14.11
CA ALA A 151 -11.74 -5.47 -15.13
C ALA A 151 -12.72 -4.32 -14.81
N ALA A 152 -12.98 -4.06 -13.53
CA ALA A 152 -13.91 -3.01 -13.13
C ALA A 152 -13.29 -1.61 -13.35
N PRO A 153 -14.03 -0.66 -13.94
CA PRO A 153 -13.51 0.67 -14.27
C PRO A 153 -13.39 1.60 -13.05
N LEU A 154 -14.05 1.28 -11.93
CA LEU A 154 -14.03 2.08 -10.70
C LEU A 154 -13.50 1.25 -9.52
N ARG A 155 -12.91 1.95 -8.55
CA ARG A 155 -12.47 1.39 -7.27
C ARG A 155 -12.89 2.33 -6.16
N VAL A 156 -13.74 1.83 -5.26
CA VAL A 156 -14.11 2.56 -4.05
C VAL A 156 -13.13 2.16 -2.96
N VAL A 157 -12.41 3.13 -2.41
CA VAL A 157 -11.58 2.98 -1.21
C VAL A 157 -12.24 3.77 -0.10
N GLY A 158 -12.60 3.13 1.00
CA GLY A 158 -13.28 3.83 2.09
C GLY A 158 -13.20 3.09 3.41
N LEU A 159 -13.86 3.66 4.41
CA LEU A 159 -13.93 3.09 5.75
C LEU A 159 -15.34 2.64 6.11
N GLN A 160 -15.45 1.41 6.58
CA GLN A 160 -16.68 0.88 7.15
C GLN A 160 -16.35 0.05 8.39
N ASP A 161 -17.08 0.31 9.48
CA ASP A 161 -16.94 -0.42 10.75
C ASP A 161 -15.47 -0.47 11.25
N GLY A 162 -14.72 0.61 11.03
CA GLY A 162 -13.31 0.72 11.41
C GLY A 162 -12.32 -0.11 10.56
N GLN A 163 -12.77 -0.67 9.43
CA GLN A 163 -11.95 -1.40 8.47
C GLN A 163 -11.82 -0.61 7.16
N ILE A 164 -10.62 -0.60 6.57
CA ILE A 164 -10.46 -0.14 5.19
C ILE A 164 -11.04 -1.21 4.25
N MET A 165 -11.87 -0.76 3.33
CA MET A 165 -12.42 -1.58 2.25
C MET A 165 -11.98 -1.07 0.89
N ILE A 166 -11.84 -2.02 -0.04
CA ILE A 166 -11.56 -1.78 -1.45
C ILE A 166 -12.61 -2.56 -2.24
N GLN A 167 -13.47 -1.85 -2.96
CA GLN A 167 -14.53 -2.46 -3.73
C GLN A 167 -14.36 -2.12 -5.22
N PRO A 168 -14.14 -3.10 -6.11
CA PRO A 168 -14.29 -2.89 -7.54
C PRO A 168 -15.76 -2.60 -7.86
N ALA A 169 -16.00 -1.62 -8.73
CA ALA A 169 -17.33 -1.21 -9.14
C ALA A 169 -17.36 -0.81 -10.62
N ASP A 170 -18.52 -0.96 -11.24
CA ASP A 170 -18.92 -0.19 -12.41
C ASP A 170 -19.92 0.91 -11.99
N THR A 171 -20.45 1.66 -12.95
CA THR A 171 -21.40 2.75 -12.69
C THR A 171 -22.69 2.25 -12.03
N GLN A 172 -23.16 1.04 -12.37
CA GLN A 172 -24.38 0.48 -11.80
C GLN A 172 -24.16 0.06 -10.35
N VAL A 173 -23.05 -0.63 -10.06
CA VAL A 173 -22.64 -1.01 -8.71
C VAL A 173 -22.46 0.23 -7.84
N LEU A 174 -21.75 1.25 -8.33
CA LEU A 174 -21.56 2.50 -7.58
C LEU A 174 -22.91 3.17 -7.26
N SER A 175 -23.83 3.20 -8.21
CA SER A 175 -25.18 3.78 -8.01
C SER A 175 -25.98 2.98 -6.97
N ALA A 176 -25.89 1.65 -7.00
CA ALA A 176 -26.55 0.77 -6.03
C ALA A 176 -25.96 0.95 -4.62
N MET A 177 -24.64 1.05 -4.48
CA MET A 177 -23.95 1.33 -3.22
C MET A 177 -24.45 2.64 -2.59
N LYS A 178 -24.55 3.71 -3.39
CA LYS A 178 -25.06 5.02 -2.94
C LYS A 178 -26.53 5.00 -2.54
N ALA A 179 -27.34 4.20 -3.24
CA ALA A 179 -28.77 4.06 -2.94
C ALA A 179 -29.03 3.14 -1.72
N GLY A 180 -28.00 2.54 -1.12
CA GLY A 180 -28.15 1.54 -0.06
C GLY A 180 -28.84 0.25 -0.55
N GLN A 181 -28.84 0.01 -1.86
CA GLN A 181 -29.46 -1.16 -2.47
C GLN A 181 -28.49 -2.34 -2.40
N ILE A 182 -28.56 -3.09 -1.31
CA ILE A 182 -27.76 -4.31 -1.13
C ILE A 182 -28.40 -5.43 -1.95
N GLY A 183 -27.85 -5.72 -3.13
CA GLY A 183 -28.24 -6.88 -3.94
C GLY A 183 -27.89 -8.21 -3.26
N ALA A 184 -28.48 -9.31 -3.75
CA ALA A 184 -28.25 -10.68 -3.25
C ALA A 184 -26.78 -11.15 -3.33
N GLU A 185 -25.95 -10.47 -4.13
CA GLU A 185 -24.52 -10.71 -4.27
C GLU A 185 -23.69 -9.71 -3.45
N ARG A 186 -23.65 -9.85 -2.12
CA ARG A 186 -22.65 -9.24 -1.20
C ARG A 186 -22.20 -7.80 -1.54
N GLN A 187 -23.11 -6.92 -1.95
CA GLN A 187 -22.76 -5.52 -2.18
C GLN A 187 -22.71 -4.81 -0.83
N ILE A 188 -21.53 -4.30 -0.50
CA ILE A 188 -21.32 -3.54 0.73
C ILE A 188 -21.89 -2.13 0.51
N PRO A 189 -22.64 -1.54 1.47
CA PRO A 189 -23.14 -0.18 1.35
C PRO A 189 -21.99 0.82 1.12
N MET A 190 -22.30 2.00 0.58
CA MET A 190 -21.29 3.04 0.41
C MET A 190 -20.72 3.45 1.78
N PRO A 191 -19.38 3.47 1.94
CA PRO A 191 -18.76 4.03 3.13
C PRO A 191 -19.17 5.49 3.35
N GLU A 192 -19.19 5.95 4.61
CA GLU A 192 -19.40 7.38 4.91
C GLU A 192 -18.22 8.22 4.38
N HIS A 193 -17.00 7.70 4.56
CA HIS A 193 -15.77 8.33 4.11
C HIS A 193 -15.11 7.49 3.01
N TYR A 194 -15.01 8.04 1.81
CA TYR A 194 -14.50 7.32 0.65
C TYR A 194 -13.81 8.19 -0.41
N VAL A 195 -13.09 7.49 -1.27
CA VAL A 195 -12.50 7.95 -2.52
C VAL A 195 -12.88 6.95 -3.61
N VAL A 196 -13.38 7.45 -4.74
CA VAL A 196 -13.58 6.67 -5.97
C VAL A 196 -12.42 6.96 -6.90
N LEU A 197 -11.67 5.92 -7.25
CA LEU A 197 -10.67 5.97 -8.30
C LEU A 197 -11.27 5.43 -9.58
N ARG A 198 -11.24 6.22 -10.65
CA ARG A 198 -11.64 5.79 -11.99
C ARG A 198 -10.43 5.44 -12.81
N GLN A 199 -10.44 4.24 -13.35
CA GLN A 199 -9.47 3.77 -14.32
C GLN A 199 -9.64 4.54 -15.63
N ILE A 200 -8.53 5.00 -16.18
CA ILE A 200 -8.44 5.59 -17.52
C ILE A 200 -7.34 4.88 -18.29
N GLU A 201 -7.48 4.83 -19.60
CA GLU A 201 -6.43 4.36 -20.50
C GLU A 201 -5.92 5.54 -21.31
N GLU A 202 -4.64 5.87 -21.13
CA GLU A 202 -4.01 6.98 -21.82
C GLU A 202 -2.65 6.54 -22.36
N ALA A 203 -2.41 6.80 -23.66
CA ALA A 203 -1.19 6.39 -24.36
C ALA A 203 -0.85 4.89 -24.19
N GLY A 204 -1.86 4.01 -24.16
CA GLY A 204 -1.70 2.57 -23.97
C GLY A 204 -1.28 2.15 -22.56
N ARG A 205 -1.43 3.03 -21.57
CA ARG A 205 -1.14 2.76 -20.16
C ARG A 205 -2.40 2.92 -19.33
N ILE A 206 -2.58 2.00 -18.39
CA ILE A 206 -3.62 2.10 -17.38
C ILE A 206 -3.18 3.11 -16.31
N GLN A 207 -4.03 4.10 -16.09
CA GLN A 207 -3.89 5.12 -15.05
C GLN A 207 -5.20 5.23 -14.26
N TYR A 208 -5.17 5.99 -13.18
CA TYR A 208 -6.31 6.26 -12.33
C TYR A 208 -6.41 7.75 -12.07
N VAL A 209 -7.63 8.24 -11.97
CA VAL A 209 -7.94 9.59 -11.50
C VAL A 209 -8.89 9.51 -10.31
N ILE A 210 -8.81 10.47 -9.41
CA ILE A 210 -9.80 10.63 -8.36
C ILE A 210 -11.07 11.21 -9.01
N ASP A 211 -12.14 10.42 -8.99
CA ASP A 211 -13.40 10.73 -9.67
C ASP A 211 -14.42 11.35 -8.71
N GLU A 212 -14.51 10.81 -7.50
CA GLU A 212 -15.43 11.27 -6.46
C GLU A 212 -14.82 11.07 -5.08
N VAL A 213 -15.15 11.97 -4.15
CA VAL A 213 -14.62 11.96 -2.79
C VAL A 213 -15.73 12.37 -1.84
N ALA A 214 -15.87 11.64 -0.74
CA ALA A 214 -16.58 12.10 0.45
C ALA A 214 -15.63 11.95 1.64
N LEU A 215 -15.01 13.05 2.05
CA LEU A 215 -14.10 13.14 3.19
C LEU A 215 -14.44 14.43 3.96
N PRO A 216 -14.16 14.50 5.27
CA PRO A 216 -14.46 15.67 6.09
C PRO A 216 -13.68 16.92 5.66
#